data_AF-E3CXP4-F1
#
_entry.id   AF-E3CXP4-F1
#
_cell.length_a   1.000
_cell.length_b   1.000
_cell.length_c   1.000
_cell.angle_alpha   90.00
_cell.angle_beta   90.00
_cell.angle_gamma   90.00
#
_symmetry.space_group_name_H-M   'P 1'
#
loop_
_entity.id
_entity.type
_entity.pdbx_description
1 polymer ?
#
loop_
_entity_poly.entity_id
_entity_poly.type
_entity_poly.pdbx_seq_one_letter_code
_entity_poly.pdbx_strand_id
1 'polypeptide(L)'
;MKIEQRDIVELWQQGETVCVTVSLVFQRKDGSGVMDRGNALAMARTCPDLPQKLGQCIQKGRGEVAFLAPRIIAFFTKPKTCSFELTLPDVVHLYSWDSEVPGNHCRADPVMVARSARQLLKLLDREKLERVYLPVPGVGDGGLEADDIAEALEVLDRDPRVVLVSIRPIPGMETVQAEKTPA
;
A
#
# COMPACT_ATOMS: atom_id res chain seq x y z
N MET A 1 -10.73 14.69 0.40
CA MET A 1 -10.91 13.26 0.10
C MET A 1 -11.57 12.55 1.27
N LYS A 2 -12.60 11.73 1.00
CA LYS A 2 -13.33 10.94 2.00
C LYS A 2 -12.73 9.54 2.10
N ILE A 3 -12.79 8.93 3.29
CA ILE A 3 -12.38 7.54 3.52
C ILE A 3 -13.60 6.71 3.92
N GLU A 4 -13.74 5.52 3.34
CA GLU A 4 -14.71 4.54 3.83
C GLU A 4 -14.09 3.62 4.90
N GLN A 5 -14.83 3.36 5.98
CA GLN A 5 -14.36 2.45 7.01
C GLN A 5 -14.56 0.97 6.59
N ARG A 6 -13.58 0.39 5.90
CA ARG A 6 -13.65 -0.95 5.30
C ARG A 6 -12.32 -1.72 5.37
N ASP A 7 -12.43 -3.04 5.36
CA ASP A 7 -11.29 -3.97 5.27
C ASP A 7 -11.08 -4.44 3.82
N ILE A 8 -9.83 -4.39 3.32
CA ILE A 8 -9.51 -4.78 1.95
C ILE A 8 -9.60 -6.28 1.69
N VAL A 9 -9.41 -7.13 2.71
CA VAL A 9 -9.57 -8.57 2.59
C VAL A 9 -11.05 -8.89 2.34
N GLU A 10 -11.94 -8.28 3.11
CA GLU A 10 -13.39 -8.43 2.93
C GLU A 10 -13.84 -7.92 1.55
N LEU A 11 -13.37 -6.74 1.15
CA LEU A 11 -13.64 -6.17 -0.18
C LEU A 11 -13.22 -7.13 -1.29
N TRP A 12 -11.99 -7.65 -1.23
CA TRP A 12 -11.49 -8.59 -2.24
C TRP A 12 -12.30 -9.89 -2.28
N GLN A 13 -12.69 -10.43 -1.12
CA GLN A 13 -13.56 -11.61 -1.02
C GLN A 13 -14.95 -11.37 -1.61
N GLN A 14 -15.48 -10.15 -1.49
CA GLN A 14 -16.76 -9.72 -2.08
C GLN A 14 -16.70 -9.51 -3.59
N GLY A 15 -15.51 -9.58 -4.18
CA GLY A 15 -15.34 -9.51 -5.62
C GLY A 15 -14.64 -8.26 -6.13
N GLU A 16 -14.22 -7.38 -5.23
CA GLU A 16 -13.68 -6.07 -5.56
C GLU A 16 -12.20 -6.11 -5.93
N THR A 17 -11.75 -5.07 -6.66
CA THR A 17 -10.32 -4.84 -6.92
C THR A 17 -9.72 -4.00 -5.82
N VAL A 18 -8.63 -4.48 -5.21
CA VAL A 18 -7.98 -3.84 -4.07
C VAL A 18 -6.51 -3.59 -4.32
N CYS A 19 -6.01 -2.51 -3.74
CA CYS A 19 -4.58 -2.24 -3.62
C CYS A 19 -4.03 -2.77 -2.29
N VAL A 20 -2.78 -3.21 -2.32
CA VAL A 20 -2.01 -3.60 -1.14
C VAL A 20 -0.76 -2.74 -1.07
N THR A 21 -0.62 -1.98 0.00
CA THR A 21 0.54 -1.11 0.22
C THR A 21 1.76 -1.93 0.64
N VAL A 22 2.86 -1.83 -0.11
CA VAL A 22 4.04 -2.69 0.03
C VAL A 22 5.35 -1.89 -0.03
N SER A 23 6.46 -2.56 0.27
CA SER A 23 7.83 -2.07 0.11
C SER A 23 8.52 -2.69 -1.10
N LEU A 24 9.73 -2.23 -1.44
CA LEU A 24 10.58 -2.86 -2.46
C LEU A 24 11.50 -3.94 -1.91
N VAL A 25 11.17 -4.52 -0.76
CA VAL A 25 11.98 -5.57 -0.13
C VAL A 25 11.51 -6.95 -0.55
N PHE A 26 12.47 -7.81 -0.87
CA PHE A 26 12.26 -9.25 -1.02
C PHE A 26 13.34 -10.04 -0.28
N GLN A 27 13.00 -11.25 0.14
CA GLN A 27 13.87 -12.17 0.84
C GLN A 27 14.84 -12.83 -0.14
N ARG A 28 16.14 -12.81 0.18
CA ARG A 28 17.17 -13.45 -0.66
C ARG A 28 17.04 -14.97 -0.72
N LYS A 29 16.47 -15.58 0.33
CA LYS A 29 16.38 -17.05 0.47
C LYS A 29 15.46 -17.70 -0.56
N ASP A 30 14.29 -17.12 -0.79
CA ASP A 30 13.24 -17.70 -1.64
C ASP A 30 12.67 -16.71 -2.67
N GLY A 31 13.19 -15.48 -2.70
CA GLY A 31 12.76 -14.43 -3.60
C GLY A 31 11.42 -13.79 -3.24
N SER A 32 10.78 -14.15 -2.12
CA SER A 32 9.46 -13.62 -1.73
C SER A 32 9.52 -12.14 -1.34
N GLY A 33 8.53 -11.35 -1.73
CA GLY A 33 8.35 -9.99 -1.25
C GLY A 33 7.94 -9.96 0.22
N VAL A 34 8.33 -8.91 0.95
CA VAL A 34 8.02 -8.80 2.39
C VAL A 34 6.61 -8.21 2.59
N MET A 35 5.75 -8.97 3.26
CA MET A 35 4.36 -8.62 3.60
C MET A 35 4.06 -8.98 5.07
N ASP A 36 4.81 -8.37 5.99
CA ASP A 36 4.90 -8.75 7.41
C ASP A 36 4.01 -7.91 8.35
N ARG A 37 3.38 -6.84 7.85
CA ARG A 37 2.58 -5.90 8.65
C ARG A 37 1.30 -5.43 7.97
N GLY A 38 0.37 -4.91 8.78
CA GLY A 38 -0.86 -4.27 8.35
C GLY A 38 -1.67 -5.03 7.29
N ASN A 39 -2.20 -4.28 6.33
CA ASN A 39 -2.98 -4.79 5.21
C ASN A 39 -2.21 -5.80 4.34
N ALA A 40 -0.89 -5.63 4.21
CA ALA A 40 -0.06 -6.57 3.45
C ALA A 40 -0.04 -7.95 4.12
N LEU A 41 0.15 -8.01 5.45
CA LEU A 41 0.09 -9.26 6.20
C LEU A 41 -1.29 -9.91 6.12
N ALA A 42 -2.37 -9.14 6.25
CA ALA A 42 -3.73 -9.64 6.17
C ALA A 42 -4.01 -10.29 4.79
N MET A 43 -3.59 -9.64 3.71
CA MET A 43 -3.70 -10.18 2.36
C MET A 43 -2.79 -11.40 2.14
N ALA A 44 -1.55 -11.40 2.64
CA ALA A 44 -0.64 -12.54 2.51
C ALA A 44 -1.13 -13.79 3.28
N ARG A 45 -1.80 -13.61 4.43
CA ARG A 45 -2.44 -14.71 5.16
C ARG A 45 -3.62 -15.31 4.38
N THR A 46 -4.37 -14.47 3.69
CA THR A 46 -5.54 -14.89 2.89
C THR A 46 -5.13 -15.48 1.53
N CYS A 47 -4.08 -14.95 0.93
CA CYS A 47 -3.50 -15.40 -0.34
C CYS A 47 -2.02 -15.78 -0.12
N PRO A 48 -1.73 -17.04 0.31
CA PRO A 48 -0.37 -17.43 0.71
C PRO A 48 0.69 -17.37 -0.39
N ASP A 49 0.30 -17.32 -1.66
CA ASP A 49 1.20 -17.20 -2.81
C ASP A 49 1.53 -15.74 -3.17
N LEU A 50 0.86 -14.77 -2.54
CA LEU A 50 1.02 -13.35 -2.81
C LEU A 50 2.43 -12.82 -2.52
N PRO A 51 3.13 -13.23 -1.44
CA PRO A 51 4.53 -12.84 -1.22
C PRO A 51 5.45 -13.24 -2.39
N GLN A 52 5.32 -14.46 -2.92
CA GLN A 52 6.10 -14.90 -4.07
C GLN A 52 5.81 -14.04 -5.31
N LYS A 53 4.54 -13.73 -5.56
CA LYS A 53 4.13 -12.85 -6.67
C LYS A 53 4.67 -11.42 -6.52
N LEU A 54 4.62 -10.86 -5.31
CA LEU A 54 5.22 -9.57 -5.00
C LEU A 54 6.74 -9.58 -5.25
N GLY A 55 7.43 -10.62 -4.78
CA GLY A 55 8.85 -10.80 -5.00
C GLY A 55 9.23 -10.85 -6.48
N GLN A 56 8.49 -11.61 -7.28
CA GLN A 56 8.65 -11.64 -8.73
C GLN A 56 8.37 -10.28 -9.38
N CYS A 57 7.35 -9.54 -8.92
CA CYS A 57 7.05 -8.19 -9.39
C CYS A 57 8.22 -7.22 -9.13
N ILE A 58 8.79 -7.24 -7.91
CA ILE A 58 9.93 -6.42 -7.52
C ILE A 58 11.20 -6.79 -8.31
N GLN A 59 11.40 -8.07 -8.61
CA GLN A 59 12.59 -8.51 -9.36
C GLN A 59 12.49 -8.20 -10.86
N LYS A 60 11.28 -8.26 -11.43
CA LYS A 60 11.04 -8.00 -12.87
C LYS A 60 10.94 -6.51 -13.19
N GLY A 61 10.52 -5.67 -12.24
CA GLY A 61 10.29 -4.23 -12.46
C GLY A 61 10.97 -3.37 -11.40
N ARG A 62 10.98 -2.05 -11.59
CA ARG A 62 11.59 -1.10 -10.62
C ARG A 62 10.62 -0.69 -9.50
N GLY A 63 9.66 -1.53 -9.14
CA GLY A 63 8.62 -1.18 -8.18
C GLY A 63 7.49 -0.34 -8.76
N GLU A 64 6.94 -0.79 -9.89
CA GLU A 64 5.82 -0.14 -10.57
C GLU A 64 4.49 -0.75 -10.12
N VAL A 65 3.47 0.08 -9.91
CA VAL A 65 2.11 -0.38 -9.58
C VAL A 65 1.61 -1.37 -10.64
N ALA A 66 1.29 -2.58 -10.21
CA ALA A 66 0.90 -3.67 -11.09
C ALA A 66 0.04 -4.71 -10.36
N PHE A 67 -0.70 -5.52 -11.12
CA PHE A 67 -1.38 -6.69 -10.58
C PHE A 67 -0.38 -7.74 -10.10
N LEU A 68 -0.56 -8.21 -8.87
CA LEU A 68 0.12 -9.38 -8.34
C LEU A 68 -0.68 -10.65 -8.60
N ALA A 69 -2.01 -10.53 -8.56
CA ALA A 69 -2.98 -11.59 -8.76
C ALA A 69 -4.30 -10.98 -9.27
N PRO A 70 -5.29 -11.77 -9.71
CA PRO A 70 -6.59 -11.25 -10.08
C PRO A 70 -7.15 -10.34 -8.97
N ARG A 71 -7.46 -9.09 -9.34
CA ARG A 71 -8.03 -8.06 -8.44
C ARG A 71 -7.14 -7.61 -7.28
N ILE A 72 -5.85 -7.95 -7.28
CA ILE A 72 -4.89 -7.52 -6.24
C ILE A 72 -3.76 -6.73 -6.90
N ILE A 73 -3.67 -5.45 -6.58
CA ILE A 73 -2.69 -4.50 -7.13
C ILE A 73 -1.64 -4.15 -6.07
N ALA A 74 -0.36 -4.27 -6.39
CA ALA A 74 0.72 -3.76 -5.53
C ALA A 74 0.79 -2.22 -5.59
N PHE A 75 0.80 -1.58 -4.43
CA PHE A 75 0.98 -0.13 -4.30
C PHE A 75 2.27 0.20 -3.53
N PHE A 76 3.22 0.81 -4.23
CA PHE A 76 4.51 1.34 -3.78
C PHE A 76 4.40 2.35 -2.63
N THR A 77 4.81 2.03 -1.39
CA THR A 77 4.84 3.03 -0.30
C THR A 77 6.19 3.17 0.39
N LYS A 78 7.02 2.12 0.38
CA LYS A 78 8.31 2.12 1.09
C LYS A 78 9.46 1.76 0.12
N PRO A 79 10.65 2.38 0.28
CA PRO A 79 11.79 2.10 -0.56
C PRO A 79 12.34 0.68 -0.35
N LYS A 80 13.44 0.35 -1.03
CA LYS A 80 14.16 -0.91 -0.80
C LYS A 80 14.96 -0.84 0.51
N THR A 81 15.56 0.31 0.78
CA THR A 81 16.31 0.62 1.99
C THR A 81 16.14 2.10 2.35
N CYS A 82 16.44 2.46 3.60
CA CYS A 82 16.52 3.84 4.08
C CYS A 82 17.67 4.02 5.08
N SER A 83 17.95 5.28 5.46
CA SER A 83 18.87 5.59 6.55
C SER A 83 18.20 5.38 7.92
N PHE A 84 19.03 5.31 8.96
CA PHE A 84 18.59 5.06 10.34
C PHE A 84 17.49 6.03 10.81
N GLU A 85 17.57 7.31 10.45
CA GLU A 85 16.62 8.36 10.84
C GLU A 85 15.20 8.15 10.29
N LEU A 86 15.09 7.35 9.23
CA LEU A 86 13.81 7.00 8.59
C LEU A 86 13.29 5.64 9.06
N THR A 87 13.93 5.00 10.03
CA THR A 87 13.48 3.73 10.60
C THR A 87 12.20 3.91 11.41
N LEU A 88 11.32 2.92 11.38
CA LEU A 88 10.13 2.92 12.23
C LEU A 88 10.51 2.85 13.71
N PRO A 89 9.83 3.60 14.59
CA PRO A 89 10.18 3.69 16.01
C PRO A 89 10.18 2.33 16.75
N ASP A 90 9.36 1.37 16.33
CA ASP A 90 9.23 0.08 16.98
C ASP A 90 10.36 -0.91 16.68
N VAL A 91 11.15 -0.65 15.62
CA VAL A 91 12.27 -1.52 15.20
C VAL A 91 13.61 -0.80 15.14
N VAL A 92 13.66 0.51 15.45
CA VAL A 92 14.89 1.33 15.43
C VAL A 92 16.00 0.76 16.33
N HIS A 93 15.62 0.13 17.44
CA HIS A 93 16.55 -0.48 18.40
C HIS A 93 17.31 -1.70 17.84
N LEU A 94 16.93 -2.21 16.67
CA LEU A 94 17.61 -3.30 15.97
C LEU A 94 18.78 -2.83 15.10
N TYR A 95 18.97 -1.51 14.98
CA TYR A 95 19.91 -0.89 14.05
C TYR A 95 20.89 0.04 14.75
N SER A 96 22.09 0.17 14.18
CA SER A 96 23.03 1.23 14.54
C SER A 96 22.80 2.46 13.66
N TRP A 97 23.28 3.62 14.11
CA TRP A 97 23.13 4.90 13.40
C TRP A 97 23.64 4.88 11.95
N ASP A 98 24.70 4.12 11.68
CA ASP A 98 25.33 3.95 10.37
C ASP A 98 24.75 2.81 9.52
N SER A 99 23.72 2.12 10.02
CA SER A 99 23.10 0.99 9.32
C SER A 99 22.27 1.45 8.12
N GLU A 100 22.38 0.70 7.01
CA GLU A 100 21.35 0.68 5.98
C GLU A 100 20.19 -0.20 6.44
N VAL A 101 18.98 0.37 6.51
CA VAL A 101 17.80 -0.28 7.06
C VAL A 101 16.92 -0.82 5.93
N PRO A 102 16.49 -2.10 5.98
CA PRO A 102 15.55 -2.67 5.01
C PRO A 102 14.21 -1.91 4.95
N GLY A 103 13.70 -1.71 3.75
CA GLY A 103 12.49 -0.94 3.46
C GLY A 103 11.22 -1.34 4.23
N ASN A 104 11.05 -2.61 4.62
CA ASN A 104 9.92 -3.05 5.43
C ASN A 104 9.95 -2.45 6.86
N HIS A 105 11.14 -2.06 7.34
CA HIS A 105 11.36 -1.39 8.62
C HIS A 105 11.49 0.14 8.50
N CYS A 106 11.41 0.67 7.29
CA CYS A 106 11.42 2.11 7.05
C CYS A 106 10.02 2.70 7.22
N ARG A 107 9.97 3.99 7.56
CA ARG A 107 8.82 4.84 7.29
C ARG A 107 8.52 4.83 5.78
N ALA A 108 7.26 5.04 5.44
CA ALA A 108 6.88 5.24 4.05
C ALA A 108 7.51 6.51 3.48
N ASP A 109 7.73 6.51 2.17
CA ASP A 109 8.35 7.60 1.43
C ASP A 109 7.25 8.37 0.68
N PRO A 110 6.96 9.63 1.05
CA PRO A 110 5.97 10.46 0.37
C PRO A 110 6.15 10.54 -1.15
N VAL A 111 7.40 10.61 -1.63
CA VAL A 111 7.71 10.69 -3.06
C VAL A 111 7.33 9.40 -3.75
N MET A 112 7.59 8.25 -3.11
CA MET A 112 7.16 6.95 -3.61
C MET A 112 5.64 6.83 -3.63
N VAL A 113 4.96 7.26 -2.57
CA VAL A 113 3.50 7.23 -2.47
C VAL A 113 2.87 8.07 -3.60
N ALA A 114 3.35 9.29 -3.83
CA ALA A 114 2.89 10.16 -4.91
C ALA A 114 3.21 9.62 -6.32
N ARG A 115 4.35 8.94 -6.48
CA ARG A 115 4.69 8.23 -7.73
C ARG A 115 3.70 7.08 -7.97
N SER A 116 3.43 6.28 -6.95
CA SER A 116 2.51 5.15 -7.06
C SER A 116 1.05 5.57 -7.27
N ALA A 117 0.63 6.70 -6.71
CA ALA A 117 -0.68 7.29 -7.01
C ALA A 117 -0.85 7.57 -8.51
N ARG A 118 0.14 8.22 -9.14
CA ARG A 118 0.12 8.49 -10.59
C ARG A 118 0.16 7.21 -11.42
N GLN A 119 0.93 6.21 -10.99
CA GLN A 119 0.99 4.92 -11.68
C GLN A 119 -0.33 4.16 -11.57
N LEU A 120 -1.02 4.24 -10.43
CA LEU A 120 -2.32 3.62 -10.25
C LEU A 120 -3.33 4.18 -11.25
N LEU A 121 -3.45 5.50 -11.40
CA LEU A 121 -4.38 6.09 -12.38
C LEU A 121 -4.10 5.62 -13.81
N LYS A 122 -2.81 5.59 -14.21
CA LYS A 122 -2.41 5.03 -15.51
C LYS A 122 -2.79 3.56 -15.67
N LEU A 123 -2.68 2.78 -14.61
CA LEU A 123 -3.11 1.38 -14.60
C LEU A 123 -4.63 1.28 -14.76
N LEU A 124 -5.41 2.11 -14.06
CA LEU A 124 -6.88 2.13 -14.19
C LEU A 124 -7.31 2.40 -15.63
N ASP A 125 -6.67 3.37 -16.30
CA ASP A 125 -6.94 3.71 -17.70
C ASP A 125 -6.60 2.56 -18.65
N ARG A 126 -5.40 1.99 -18.50
CA ARG A 126 -4.90 0.92 -19.36
C ARG A 126 -5.78 -0.33 -19.28
N GLU A 127 -6.18 -0.69 -18.07
CA GLU A 127 -6.93 -1.92 -17.77
C GLU A 127 -8.44 -1.69 -17.79
N LYS A 128 -8.90 -0.45 -18.03
CA LYS A 128 -10.31 -0.04 -18.05
C LYS A 128 -11.05 -0.45 -16.78
N LEU A 129 -10.41 -0.28 -15.63
CA LEU A 129 -11.00 -0.61 -14.34
C LEU A 129 -12.06 0.43 -13.98
N GLU A 130 -13.19 -0.05 -13.48
CA GLU A 130 -14.31 0.81 -13.05
C GLU A 130 -14.15 1.30 -11.61
N ARG A 131 -13.45 0.52 -10.77
CA ARG A 131 -13.22 0.86 -9.35
C ARG A 131 -12.02 0.12 -8.77
N VAL A 132 -11.34 0.76 -7.83
CA VAL A 132 -10.33 0.15 -6.97
C VAL A 132 -10.44 0.70 -5.54
N TYR A 133 -10.20 -0.16 -4.55
CA TYR A 133 -10.13 0.23 -3.15
C TYR A 133 -8.68 0.25 -2.68
N LEU A 134 -8.24 1.39 -2.15
CA LEU A 134 -6.88 1.63 -1.73
C LEU A 134 -6.84 1.97 -0.24
N PRO A 135 -6.15 1.19 0.60
CA PRO A 135 -5.82 1.65 1.94
C PRO A 135 -5.12 3.00 1.90
N VAL A 136 -5.43 3.89 2.83
CA VAL A 136 -4.73 5.19 2.90
C VAL A 136 -3.21 4.98 2.92
N PRO A 137 -2.49 5.37 1.87
CA PRO A 137 -1.16 4.83 1.61
C PRO A 137 -0.12 5.50 2.50
N GLY A 138 0.73 4.69 3.14
CA GLY A 138 1.84 5.19 3.98
C GLY A 138 1.45 5.64 5.39
N VAL A 139 0.15 5.73 5.70
CA VAL A 139 -0.35 6.06 7.04
C VAL A 139 -0.49 4.79 7.90
N GLY A 140 -0.46 4.93 9.23
CA GLY A 140 -0.53 3.80 10.17
C GLY A 140 0.82 3.10 10.31
N ASP A 141 0.93 1.83 9.88
CA ASP A 141 2.18 1.06 9.92
C ASP A 141 3.29 1.63 8.98
N GLY A 142 2.95 2.60 8.14
CA GLY A 142 3.90 3.36 7.34
C GLY A 142 4.51 4.56 8.08
N GLY A 143 3.93 5.01 9.19
CA GLY A 143 4.46 6.10 10.01
C GLY A 143 4.47 7.48 9.35
N LEU A 144 3.64 7.69 8.31
CA LEU A 144 3.32 9.01 7.77
C LEU A 144 1.98 9.51 8.33
N GLU A 145 1.82 10.82 8.34
CA GLU A 145 0.55 11.51 8.60
C GLU A 145 -0.13 11.88 7.27
N ALA A 146 -1.41 12.28 7.34
CA ALA A 146 -2.17 12.67 6.14
C ALA A 146 -1.50 13.83 5.37
N ASP A 147 -0.92 14.80 6.09
CA ASP A 147 -0.24 15.95 5.49
C ASP A 147 1.01 15.55 4.70
N ASP A 148 1.72 14.50 5.14
CA ASP A 148 2.91 13.99 4.44
C ASP A 148 2.56 13.45 3.04
N ILE A 149 1.32 13.01 2.83
CA ILE A 149 0.86 12.41 1.56
C ILE A 149 -0.10 13.32 0.78
N ALA A 150 -0.15 14.62 1.10
CA ALA A 150 -1.09 15.57 0.49
C ALA A 150 -1.05 15.56 -1.05
N GLU A 151 0.13 15.49 -1.66
CA GLU A 151 0.30 15.40 -3.11
C GLU A 151 -0.36 14.12 -3.68
N ALA A 152 -0.17 12.98 -3.01
CA ALA A 152 -0.76 11.72 -3.44
C ALA A 152 -2.28 11.75 -3.29
N LEU A 153 -2.79 12.32 -2.19
CA LEU A 153 -4.23 12.51 -2.00
C LEU A 153 -4.84 13.40 -3.08
N GLU A 154 -4.19 14.51 -3.44
CA GLU A 154 -4.65 15.36 -4.54
C GLU A 154 -4.67 14.61 -5.88
N VAL A 155 -3.67 13.77 -6.16
CA VAL A 155 -3.67 12.92 -7.36
C VAL A 155 -4.84 11.94 -7.34
N LEU A 156 -5.06 11.24 -6.23
CA LEU A 156 -6.08 10.19 -6.13
C LEU A 156 -7.50 10.77 -6.13
N ASP A 157 -7.73 11.94 -5.52
CA ASP A 157 -9.04 12.62 -5.44
C ASP A 157 -9.56 13.09 -6.81
N ARG A 158 -8.67 13.20 -7.81
CA ARG A 158 -9.04 13.54 -9.21
C ARG A 158 -9.79 12.41 -9.93
N ASP A 159 -9.76 11.19 -9.40
CA ASP A 159 -10.34 10.03 -10.06
C ASP A 159 -11.34 9.30 -9.16
N PRO A 160 -12.66 9.39 -9.45
CA PRO A 160 -13.69 8.80 -8.60
C PRO A 160 -13.66 7.26 -8.57
N ARG A 161 -12.86 6.63 -9.45
CA ARG A 161 -12.67 5.17 -9.43
C ARG A 161 -11.82 4.71 -8.25
N VAL A 162 -11.03 5.61 -7.63
CA VAL A 162 -10.23 5.30 -6.44
C VAL A 162 -11.05 5.60 -5.19
N VAL A 163 -11.32 4.56 -4.41
CA VAL A 163 -11.95 4.67 -3.09
C VAL A 163 -10.90 4.44 -2.01
N LEU A 164 -10.65 5.46 -1.18
CA LEU A 164 -9.77 5.29 -0.02
C LEU A 164 -10.51 4.56 1.10
N VAL A 165 -9.83 3.58 1.69
CA VAL A 165 -10.39 2.77 2.77
C VAL A 165 -9.46 2.70 3.98
N SER A 166 -10.04 2.48 5.15
CA SER A 166 -9.29 2.16 6.36
C SER A 166 -10.15 1.35 7.32
N ILE A 167 -9.57 0.38 8.02
CA ILE A 167 -10.27 -0.35 9.09
C ILE A 167 -10.44 0.48 10.37
N ARG A 168 -9.72 1.59 10.49
CA ARG A 168 -9.74 2.50 11.64
C ARG A 168 -9.87 3.96 11.18
N PRO A 169 -10.43 4.85 12.01
CA PRO A 169 -10.37 6.29 11.73
C PRO A 169 -8.93 6.77 11.56
N ILE A 170 -8.73 7.70 10.63
CA ILE A 170 -7.43 8.35 10.40
C ILE A 170 -7.53 9.81 10.84
N PRO A 171 -6.69 10.28 11.77
CA PRO A 171 -6.65 11.68 12.16
C PRO A 171 -6.49 12.61 10.95
N GLY A 172 -7.25 13.71 10.93
CA GLY A 172 -7.22 14.68 9.83
C GLY A 172 -8.00 14.29 8.57
N MET A 173 -8.65 13.12 8.53
CA MET A 173 -9.42 12.67 7.36
C MET A 173 -10.88 12.34 7.72
N GLU A 174 -11.81 12.76 6.88
CA GLU A 174 -13.25 12.54 7.07
C GLU A 174 -13.60 11.08 6.76
N THR A 175 -14.17 10.38 7.75
CA THR A 175 -14.66 9.01 7.60
C THR A 175 -16.14 9.04 7.24
N VAL A 176 -16.50 8.38 6.13
CA VAL A 176 -17.89 8.14 5.74
C VAL A 176 -18.26 6.68 6.00
N GLN A 177 -19.49 6.46 6.45
CA GLN A 177 -20.05 5.12 6.47
C GLN A 177 -20.40 4.72 5.03
N ALA A 178 -19.98 3.53 4.61
CA ALA A 178 -20.36 3.00 3.31
C ALA A 178 -21.90 2.95 3.22
N GLU A 179 -22.48 3.53 2.18
CA GLU A 179 -23.90 3.37 1.91
C GLU A 179 -24.17 1.88 1.72
N LYS A 180 -25.11 1.32 2.48
CA LYS A 180 -25.58 -0.04 2.23
C LYS A 180 -26.18 -0.06 0.83
N THR A 181 -25.55 -0.74 -0.11
CA THR A 181 -26.17 -1.07 -1.38
C THR A 181 -27.53 -1.72 -1.09
N PRO A 182 -28.65 -1.18 -1.57
CA PRO A 182 -29.94 -1.85 -1.39
C PRO A 182 -29.87 -3.22 -2.06
N ALA A 183 -30.37 -4.24 -1.36
CA ALA A 183 -30.44 -5.61 -1.82
C ALA A 183 -31.32 -5.78 -3.07
#